data_AF-A0A433WXC3-F1
#
_entry.id   AF-A0A433WXC3-F1
#
_cell.length_a   1.000
_cell.length_b   1.000
_cell.length_c   1.000
_cell.angle_alpha   90.00
_cell.angle_beta   90.00
_cell.angle_gamma   90.00
#
_symmetry.space_group_name_H-M   'P 1'
#
loop_
_entity.id
_entity.type
_entity.pdbx_description
1 polymer ?
#
loop_
_entity_poly.entity_id
_entity_poly.type
_entity_poly.pdbx_seq_one_letter_code
_entity_poly.pdbx_strand_id
1 'polypeptide(L)' 'DADWFRDALEGKGIKPCIPGRKSRGKPVKYDKRKYKRRNRIEIMFGRLKDWRRVATRYDRCPTVFFLAICLAATVMFWL' A
#
# COMPACT_ATOMS: atom_id res chain seq x y z
N ASP A 1 -10.09 -7.60 -16.78
CA ASP A 1 -9.86 -6.45 -15.85
C ASP A 1 -10.24 -6.93 -14.44
N ALA A 2 -9.78 -6.28 -13.38
CA ALA A 2 -10.07 -6.70 -12.00
C ALA A 2 -11.44 -6.18 -11.53
N ASP A 3 -12.48 -6.34 -12.34
CA ASP A 3 -13.82 -5.83 -12.05
C ASP A 3 -14.45 -6.58 -10.87
N TRP A 4 -14.26 -7.91 -10.81
CA TRP A 4 -14.65 -8.72 -9.65
C TRP A 4 -14.12 -8.18 -8.32
N PHE A 5 -12.92 -7.56 -8.32
CA PHE A 5 -12.31 -6.98 -7.12
C PHE A 5 -12.92 -5.62 -6.77
N ARG A 6 -13.30 -4.81 -7.76
CA ARG A 6 -14.03 -3.56 -7.55
C ARG A 6 -15.43 -3.84 -7.01
N ASP A 7 -16.10 -4.82 -7.59
CA ASP A 7 -17.45 -5.24 -7.18
C ASP A 7 -17.43 -5.82 -5.75
N ALA A 8 -16.41 -6.62 -5.41
CA ALA A 8 -16.23 -7.13 -4.05
C ALA A 8 -15.92 -6.01 -3.02
N LEU A 9 -15.24 -4.93 -3.43
CA LEU A 9 -15.00 -3.77 -2.57
C LEU A 9 -16.28 -2.95 -2.37
N GLU A 10 -17.06 -2.75 -3.43
CA GLU A 10 -18.36 -2.07 -3.36
C GLU A 10 -19.36 -2.85 -2.51
N GLY A 11 -19.37 -4.19 -2.61
CA GLY A 11 -20.16 -5.06 -1.74
C GLY A 11 -19.78 -4.97 -0.25
N LYS A 12 -18.58 -4.48 0.07
CA LYS A 12 -18.12 -4.18 1.43
C LYS A 12 -18.32 -2.71 1.83
N GLY A 13 -18.98 -1.90 0.99
CA GLY A 13 -19.15 -0.46 1.19
C GLY A 13 -17.87 0.36 1.00
N ILE A 14 -16.81 -0.23 0.44
CA ILE A 14 -15.52 0.43 0.22
C ILE A 14 -15.49 0.98 -1.21
N LYS A 15 -15.42 2.31 -1.34
CA LYS A 15 -15.31 2.94 -2.67
C LYS A 15 -13.94 2.66 -3.32
N PRO A 16 -13.87 1.90 -4.43
CA PRO A 16 -12.60 1.58 -5.06
C PRO A 16 -11.99 2.82 -5.74
N CYS A 17 -10.71 3.10 -5.47
CA CYS A 17 -9.94 4.16 -6.13
C CYS A 17 -8.83 3.57 -6.99
N ILE A 18 -9.20 2.73 -7.96
CA ILE A 18 -8.27 1.94 -8.78
C ILE A 18 -8.40 2.36 -10.24
N PRO A 19 -7.35 2.92 -10.87
CA PRO A 19 -7.40 3.29 -12.28
C PRO A 19 -7.62 2.06 -13.18
N GLY A 20 -8.38 2.26 -14.25
CA GLY A 20 -8.50 1.26 -15.32
C GLY A 20 -7.20 1.16 -16.14
N ARG A 21 -6.99 0.03 -16.82
CA ARG A 21 -5.93 -0.09 -17.82
C ARG A 21 -6.21 0.82 -19.02
N LYS A 22 -5.15 1.31 -19.67
CA LYS A 22 -5.25 2.20 -20.86
C LYS A 22 -6.04 1.57 -22.02
N SER A 23 -5.99 0.25 -22.18
CA SER A 23 -6.70 -0.50 -23.24
C SER A 23 -8.21 -0.70 -22.97
N ARG A 24 -8.75 -0.17 -21.87
CA ARG A 24 -10.17 -0.36 -21.53
C ARG A 24 -11.04 0.59 -22.37
N GLY A 25 -12.04 0.04 -23.06
CA GLY A 25 -12.96 0.83 -23.88
C GLY A 25 -13.82 1.82 -23.07
N LYS A 26 -14.20 1.46 -21.83
CA LYS A 26 -14.91 2.35 -20.91
C LYS A 26 -13.96 2.85 -19.81
N PRO A 27 -13.72 4.17 -19.70
CA PRO A 27 -12.86 4.71 -18.66
C PRO A 27 -13.51 4.59 -17.27
N VAL A 28 -12.74 4.13 -16.28
CA VAL A 28 -13.17 4.05 -14.88
C VAL A 28 -13.00 5.42 -14.23
N LYS A 29 -14.06 5.94 -13.59
CA LYS A 29 -13.97 7.14 -12.77
C LYS A 29 -13.33 6.81 -11.42
N TYR A 30 -12.26 7.52 -11.07
CA TYR A 30 -11.59 7.41 -9.77
C TYR A 30 -11.06 8.78 -9.33
N ASP A 31 -10.81 8.95 -8.04
CA ASP A 31 -10.21 10.18 -7.52
C ASP A 31 -8.70 10.20 -7.82
N LYS A 32 -8.32 10.95 -8.85
CA LYS A 32 -6.92 11.13 -9.26
C LYS A 32 -6.06 11.76 -8.16
N ARG A 33 -6.62 12.68 -7.36
CA ARG A 33 -5.88 13.35 -6.28
C ARG A 33 -5.57 12.37 -5.16
N LYS A 34 -6.56 11.57 -4.76
CA LYS A 34 -6.38 10.51 -3.75
C LYS A 34 -5.40 9.44 -4.24
N TYR A 35 -5.54 9.01 -5.50
CA TYR A 35 -4.62 8.05 -6.10
C TYR A 35 -3.17 8.56 -6.12
N LYS A 36 -2.94 9.83 -6.49
CA LYS A 36 -1.59 10.43 -6.50
C LYS A 36 -0.93 10.45 -5.12
N ARG A 37 -1.69 10.67 -4.05
CA ARG A 37 -1.15 10.67 -2.68
C ARG A 37 -0.67 9.28 -2.24
N ARG A 38 -1.20 8.20 -2.82
CA ARG A 38 -0.77 6.82 -2.54
C ARG A 38 0.74 6.63 -2.74
N ASN A 39 1.33 7.33 -3.72
CA ASN A 39 2.77 7.28 -3.98
C ASN A 39 3.61 7.64 -2.74
N ARG A 40 3.16 8.60 -1.90
CA ARG A 40 3.89 8.96 -0.68
C ARG A 40 3.92 7.81 0.33
N ILE A 41 2.80 7.09 0.43
CA ILE A 41 2.67 5.92 1.30
C ILE A 41 3.51 4.77 0.75
N GLU A 42 3.49 4.53 -0.56
CA GLU A 42 4.31 3.52 -1.23
C GLU A 42 5.81 3.80 -1.06
N ILE A 43 6.26 5.05 -1.18
CA ILE A 43 7.64 5.46 -0.92
C ILE A 43 8.03 5.19 0.54
N MET A 44 7.18 5.54 1.50
CA MET A 44 7.41 5.23 2.92
C MET A 44 7.58 3.72 3.14
N PHE A 45 6.71 2.89 2.57
CA PHE A 45 6.84 1.44 2.66
C PHE A 45 8.07 0.90 1.92
N GLY A 46 8.48 1.55 0.83
CA GLY A 46 9.73 1.26 0.13
C GLY A 46 10.93 1.44 1.06
N ARG A 47 11.01 2.61 1.71
CA ARG A 47 12.07 2.91 2.69
C ARG A 47 12.09 1.94 3.87
N LEU A 48 10.91 1.60 4.41
CA LEU A 48 10.79 0.56 5.44
C LEU A 48 11.33 -0.81 5.00
N LYS A 49 11.24 -1.12 3.71
CA LYS A 49 11.75 -2.37 3.13
C LYS A 49 13.22 -2.31 2.72
N ASP A 50 13.88 -1.16 2.78
CA ASP A 50 15.35 -1.10 2.61
C ASP A 50 16.04 -1.90 3.74
N TRP A 51 15.38 -2.00 4.89
CA TRP A 51 15.81 -2.86 6.00
C TRP A 51 15.46 -4.31 5.68
N ARG A 52 16.47 -5.09 5.26
CA ARG A 52 16.31 -6.49 4.84
C ARG A 52 15.50 -7.32 5.84
N ARG A 53 15.70 -7.13 7.15
CA ARG A 53 14.96 -7.81 8.23
C ARG A 53 13.45 -7.58 8.17
N VAL A 54 13.03 -6.35 7.86
CA VAL A 54 11.62 -5.98 7.72
C VAL A 54 11.06 -6.51 6.40
N ALA A 55 11.83 -6.44 5.32
CA ALA A 55 11.41 -6.88 3.99
C ALA A 55 11.14 -8.39 3.90
N THR A 56 12.03 -9.21 4.45
CA THR A 56 11.94 -10.68 4.39
C THR A 56 11.10 -11.29 5.51
N ARG A 57 10.71 -10.50 6.52
CA ARG A 57 10.02 -10.97 7.73
C ARG A 57 10.72 -12.14 8.41
N TYR A 58 12.01 -11.97 8.71
CA TYR A 58 12.78 -13.02 9.41
C TYR A 58 12.26 -13.34 10.82
N ASP A 59 11.60 -12.38 11.47
CA ASP A 59 11.11 -12.55 12.84
C ASP A 59 9.86 -13.44 12.88
N ARG A 60 9.99 -14.59 13.58
CA ARG A 60 8.88 -15.53 13.82
C ARG A 60 7.87 -15.01 14.84
N CYS A 61 8.33 -14.13 15.74
CA CYS A 61 7.50 -13.51 16.77
C CYS A 61 6.92 -12.18 16.25
N PRO A 62 5.58 -12.01 16.24
CA PRO A 62 4.94 -10.81 15.71
C PRO A 62 5.27 -9.55 16.52
N THR A 63 5.53 -9.70 17.82
CA THR A 63 5.96 -8.62 18.71
C THR A 63 7.34 -8.07 18.33
N VAL A 64 8.31 -8.96 18.10
CA VAL A 64 9.67 -8.59 17.69
C VAL A 64 9.67 -7.96 16.30
N PHE A 65 8.85 -8.47 15.39
CA PHE A 65 8.66 -7.88 14.07
C PHE A 65 8.09 -6.45 14.15
N PHE A 66 7.08 -6.23 15.00
CA PHE A 66 6.50 -4.90 15.21
C PHE A 66 7.52 -3.93 15.80
N LEU A 67 8.29 -4.35 16.80
CA LEU A 67 9.37 -3.54 17.38
C LEU A 67 10.43 -3.16 16.34
N ALA A 68 10.81 -4.10 15.46
CA ALA A 68 11.73 -3.83 14.36
C ALA A 68 11.17 -2.78 13.37
N ILE A 69 9.87 -2.83 13.07
CA ILE A 69 9.20 -1.81 12.26
C ILE A 69 9.21 -0.45 12.97
N CYS A 70 8.85 -0.42 14.26
CA CYS A 70 8.85 0.82 15.04
C CYS A 70 10.24 1.46 15.08
N LEU A 71 11.29 0.65 15.29
CA LEU A 71 12.68 1.12 15.32
C LEU A 71 13.14 1.61 13.94
N ALA A 72 12.80 0.89 12.87
CA ALA A 72 13.09 1.35 11.50
C ALA A 72 12.36 2.67 11.19
N ALA A 73 11.10 2.80 11.62
CA ALA A 73 10.31 4.02 11.44
C ALA A 73 10.89 5.20 12.23
N THR A 74 11.26 5.04 13.51
CA THR A 74 11.86 6.13 14.28
C THR A 74 13.19 6.57 13.67
N VAL A 75 14.05 5.64 13.25
CA VAL A 75 15.34 6.00 12.62
C VAL A 75 15.15 6.72 11.28
N MET A 76 14.21 6.30 10.43
CA MET A 76 14.03 6.90 9.11
C MET A 76 13.22 8.21 9.08
N PHE A 77 12.42 8.47 10.11
CA PHE A 77 11.55 9.65 10.17
C PHE A 77 12.01 10.71 11.18
N TRP A 78 12.98 10.40 12.05
CA TRP A 78 13.45 11.30 13.11
C TRP A 78 14.89 11.81 12.92
N LEU A 79 15.74 11.08 12.20
CA LEU A 79 17.03 11.56 11.68
C LEU A 79 16.84 12.13 10.26
#